data_AF-A0A382JTA0-F1
#
_entry.id   AF-A0A382JTA0-F1
#
_cell.length_a   1.000
_cell.length_b   1.000
_cell.length_c   1.000
_cell.angle_alpha   90.00
_cell.angle_beta   90.00
_cell.angle_gamma   90.00
#
_symmetry.space_group_name_H-M   'P 1'
#
loop_
_entity.id
_entity.type
_entity.pdbx_description
1 polymer ?
#
loop_
_entity_poly.entity_id
_entity_poly.type
_entity_poly.pdbx_seq_one_letter_code
_entity_poly.pdbx_strand_id
1 'polypeptide(L)'
;MIKHKYNLSLDNSYIQLFFLYAIIVIKLGAQTVGGIEIVATKSGTPNVPNYFNSQNSITLTVNLEGTDYAYIDGDNEFLSRYYVRVFLGRIDGSSDPSNIPAPSSYITDVSPVTEKVLEDNTLTYTINYLALEDADNSLANGDHFDLRIAFTNSGGTIQDTPEGSGQYYTVDFECSGGSCEEYLTYDRQISNGFQTWTYPYNDDDDPATHLDLGGSNPYGAGSGWPFNTKEVQFNPDEALFNPTDLNPGDIKISYMEFESVSGTDVGQKYKQEFAIGDVSDEDQTVSFASHNLVSGSRYQLWFYLVDEAGNNNGNNNVANRRVTVPGTNTVIEWKFDDTDPILSFVDNVIDNGIESYGDGSVITYDLNFSEGLRGSGDMVITYNNFGTSTILASDMNGLVQGVTKIGV
;
A
#
# COMPACT_ATOMS: atom_id res chain seq x y z
N MET A 1 67.76 -1.83 20.28
CA MET A 1 66.74 -0.85 19.87
C MET A 1 65.61 -1.60 19.19
N ILE A 2 64.66 -2.10 19.98
CA ILE A 2 63.51 -2.87 19.52
C ILE A 2 62.29 -1.97 19.72
N LYS A 3 61.65 -1.56 18.61
CA LYS A 3 60.35 -0.89 18.62
C LYS A 3 59.27 -1.97 18.67
N HIS A 4 58.56 -2.09 19.79
CA HIS A 4 57.25 -2.74 19.78
C HIS A 4 56.19 -1.68 19.51
N LYS A 5 55.64 -1.70 18.28
CA LYS A 5 54.34 -1.13 17.96
C LYS A 5 53.28 -2.04 18.56
N TYR A 6 52.47 -1.54 19.48
CA TYR A 6 51.16 -2.15 19.73
C TYR A 6 50.19 -1.55 18.70
N ASN A 7 49.86 -2.34 17.69
CA ASN A 7 48.66 -2.15 16.88
C ASN A 7 47.48 -2.37 17.83
N LEU A 8 46.79 -1.29 18.21
CA LEU A 8 45.38 -1.40 18.61
C LEU A 8 44.62 -1.75 17.33
N SER A 9 44.23 -3.02 17.20
CA SER A 9 43.53 -3.50 16.01
C SER A 9 42.13 -2.89 15.96
N LEU A 10 41.70 -2.60 14.73
CA LEU A 10 40.38 -2.12 14.34
C LEU A 10 39.26 -3.17 14.52
N ASP A 11 39.51 -4.28 15.22
CA ASP A 11 38.56 -5.39 15.32
C ASP A 11 37.52 -5.20 16.44
N ASN A 12 37.68 -4.17 17.29
CA ASN A 12 36.76 -3.88 18.39
C ASN A 12 35.78 -2.74 18.11
N SER A 13 35.94 -1.97 17.05
CA SER A 13 35.05 -0.83 16.77
C SER A 13 33.65 -1.28 16.34
N TYR A 14 33.50 -2.42 15.65
CA TYR A 14 32.18 -2.96 15.30
C TYR A 14 31.46 -3.58 16.49
N ILE A 15 32.17 -4.29 17.37
CA ILE A 15 31.59 -4.84 18.60
C ILE A 15 31.23 -3.72 19.57
N GLN A 16 32.06 -2.68 19.70
CA GLN A 16 31.74 -1.51 20.51
C GLN A 16 30.59 -0.69 19.92
N LEU A 17 30.49 -0.52 18.59
CA LEU A 17 29.31 0.10 17.96
C LEU A 17 28.05 -0.77 18.16
N PHE A 18 28.17 -2.09 18.10
CA PHE A 18 27.05 -3.01 18.30
C PHE A 18 26.58 -3.01 19.76
N PHE A 19 27.50 -2.98 20.73
CA PHE A 19 27.15 -2.80 22.14
C PHE A 19 26.63 -1.40 22.43
N LEU A 20 27.16 -0.35 21.80
CA LEU A 20 26.63 1.00 21.97
C LEU A 20 25.26 1.14 21.31
N TYR A 21 25.02 0.54 20.15
CA TYR A 21 23.71 0.47 19.50
C TYR A 21 22.73 -0.36 20.34
N ALA A 22 23.12 -1.54 20.82
CA ALA A 22 22.29 -2.35 21.70
C ALA A 22 22.00 -1.66 23.04
N ILE A 23 22.96 -0.96 23.65
CA ILE A 23 22.78 -0.24 24.93
C ILE A 23 21.98 1.06 24.71
N ILE A 24 22.12 1.74 23.57
CA ILE A 24 21.33 2.93 23.21
C ILE A 24 19.89 2.54 22.86
N VAL A 25 19.67 1.42 22.17
CA VAL A 25 18.33 0.87 21.87
C VAL A 25 17.61 0.39 23.14
N ILE A 26 18.33 0.04 24.21
CA ILE A 26 17.70 -0.40 25.48
C ILE A 26 17.34 0.77 26.43
N LYS A 27 17.86 1.99 26.22
CA LYS A 27 17.59 3.13 27.13
C LYS A 27 16.81 4.30 26.53
N LEU A 28 16.57 4.30 25.22
CA LEU A 28 15.73 5.30 24.55
C LEU A 28 14.29 4.76 24.51
N GLY A 29 13.52 4.95 25.58
CA GLY A 29 12.17 4.39 25.71
C GLY A 29 11.75 4.06 27.14
N ALA A 30 12.69 4.16 28.09
CA ALA A 30 12.39 3.97 29.50
C ALA A 30 11.68 5.20 30.06
N GLN A 31 10.43 5.03 30.46
CA GLN A 31 9.72 5.98 31.31
C GLN A 31 9.78 5.50 32.76
N THR A 32 9.91 6.43 33.70
CA THR A 32 9.84 6.13 35.13
C THR A 32 8.56 6.74 35.68
N VAL A 33 7.68 5.90 36.23
CA VAL A 33 6.46 6.38 36.90
C VAL A 33 6.39 5.77 38.30
N GLY A 34 6.29 6.60 39.33
CA GLY A 34 6.28 6.14 40.72
C GLY A 34 7.54 5.38 41.18
N GLY A 35 8.67 5.47 40.47
CA GLY A 35 9.88 4.68 40.73
C GLY A 35 9.96 3.36 39.95
N ILE A 36 8.93 3.03 39.17
CA ILE A 36 8.88 1.86 38.29
C ILE A 36 9.35 2.26 36.90
N GLU A 37 10.29 1.52 36.35
CA GLU A 37 10.75 1.72 34.97
C GLU A 37 9.94 0.84 34.02
N ILE A 38 9.36 1.46 32.99
CA ILE A 38 8.60 0.78 31.94
C ILE A 38 9.30 1.06 30.61
N VAL A 39 9.57 0.00 29.85
CA VAL A 39 10.18 0.08 28.51
C VAL A 39 9.30 -0.69 27.54
N ALA A 40 8.80 -0.03 26.50
CA ALA A 40 8.13 -0.71 25.40
C ALA A 40 8.95 -0.59 24.12
N THR A 41 9.15 -1.72 23.45
CA THR A 41 9.84 -1.77 22.16
C THR A 41 8.94 -2.47 21.17
N LYS A 42 8.52 -1.73 20.15
CA LYS A 42 7.90 -2.30 18.96
C LYS A 42 9.00 -2.88 18.07
N SER A 43 8.69 -4.00 17.43
CA SER A 43 9.66 -4.75 16.64
C SER A 43 8.93 -5.52 15.56
N GLY A 44 9.58 -5.72 14.42
CA GLY A 44 9.02 -6.43 13.27
C GLY A 44 9.59 -5.88 11.97
N THR A 45 9.24 -6.50 10.86
CA THR A 45 9.65 -6.03 9.53
C THR A 45 8.43 -6.11 8.59
N PRO A 46 7.95 -4.98 8.05
CA PRO A 46 8.45 -3.62 8.29
C PRO A 46 8.10 -3.06 9.68
N ASN A 47 8.92 -2.14 10.18
CA ASN A 47 8.63 -1.36 11.40
C ASN A 47 8.33 0.08 11.02
N VAL A 48 7.05 0.39 10.78
CA VAL A 48 6.63 1.73 10.37
C VAL A 48 6.23 2.57 11.60
N PRO A 49 6.76 3.79 11.78
CA PRO A 49 6.43 4.62 12.93
C PRO A 49 4.93 4.85 13.08
N ASN A 50 4.43 4.81 14.31
CA ASN A 50 3.01 4.93 14.69
C ASN A 50 2.06 3.84 14.16
N TYR A 51 2.53 2.82 13.44
CA TYR A 51 1.70 1.70 13.00
C TYR A 51 2.08 0.39 13.69
N PHE A 52 1.08 -0.45 13.91
CA PHE A 52 1.23 -1.82 14.38
C PHE A 52 0.63 -2.80 13.36
N ASN A 53 1.51 -3.54 12.68
CA ASN A 53 1.12 -4.45 11.62
C ASN A 53 1.15 -5.94 12.00
N SER A 54 0.72 -6.81 11.07
CA SER A 54 0.64 -8.26 11.30
C SER A 54 1.98 -8.93 11.64
N GLN A 55 3.10 -8.30 11.25
CA GLN A 55 4.46 -8.77 11.49
C GLN A 55 5.09 -8.10 12.72
N ASN A 56 4.39 -7.18 13.38
CA ASN A 56 4.88 -6.50 14.55
C ASN A 56 4.58 -7.26 15.85
N SER A 57 5.44 -7.01 16.82
CA SER A 57 5.27 -7.42 18.22
C SER A 57 5.84 -6.34 19.13
N ILE A 58 5.15 -6.10 20.23
CA ILE A 58 5.59 -5.20 21.30
C ILE A 58 6.19 -6.04 22.42
N THR A 59 7.43 -5.75 22.78
CA THR A 59 8.05 -6.23 24.01
C THR A 59 7.91 -5.15 25.07
N LEU A 60 7.15 -5.44 26.12
CA LEU A 60 6.94 -4.53 27.24
C LEU A 60 7.69 -5.08 28.46
N THR A 61 8.65 -4.32 28.97
CA THR A 61 9.42 -4.64 30.16
C THR A 61 9.05 -3.69 31.29
N VAL A 62 8.78 -4.24 32.47
CA VAL A 62 8.45 -3.49 33.69
C VAL A 62 9.45 -3.87 34.77
N ASN A 63 10.29 -2.93 35.19
CA ASN A 63 11.28 -3.12 36.24
C ASN A 63 10.78 -2.42 37.52
N LEU A 64 10.68 -3.19 38.60
CA LEU A 64 10.24 -2.70 39.92
C LEU A 64 11.46 -2.41 40.79
N GLU A 65 11.46 -1.31 41.54
CA GLU A 65 12.56 -0.96 42.45
C GLU A 65 12.31 -1.44 43.90
N GLY A 66 13.41 -1.53 44.66
CA GLY A 66 13.42 -2.07 46.02
C GLY A 66 12.49 -1.29 46.95
N THR A 67 11.42 -1.98 47.39
CA THR A 67 10.25 -1.60 48.22
C THR A 67 8.91 -1.50 47.50
N ASP A 68 8.85 -1.46 46.16
CA ASP A 68 7.58 -1.52 45.40
C ASP A 68 6.83 -2.84 45.66
N TYR A 69 7.59 -3.87 46.03
CA TYR A 69 7.14 -5.20 46.45
C TYR A 69 6.35 -5.22 47.78
N ALA A 70 6.55 -4.24 48.66
CA ALA A 70 6.07 -4.29 50.04
C ALA A 70 4.62 -3.80 50.23
N TYR A 71 3.98 -3.27 49.18
CA TYR A 71 2.70 -2.58 49.30
C TYR A 71 1.47 -3.44 49.11
N ILE A 72 1.62 -4.67 48.59
CA ILE A 72 0.49 -5.34 47.93
C ILE A 72 -0.19 -6.43 48.76
N ASP A 73 0.52 -7.16 49.62
CA ASP A 73 -0.06 -7.90 50.76
C ASP A 73 1.11 -8.50 51.55
N GLY A 74 1.05 -8.47 52.88
CA GLY A 74 2.12 -8.99 53.72
C GLY A 74 2.51 -10.43 53.34
N ASP A 75 3.80 -10.65 53.09
CA ASP A 75 4.49 -11.95 53.04
C ASP A 75 4.18 -12.95 51.90
N ASN A 76 3.56 -12.56 50.77
CA ASN A 76 3.38 -13.50 49.64
C ASN A 76 4.50 -13.41 48.57
N GLU A 77 5.19 -14.52 48.32
CA GLU A 77 6.39 -14.62 47.46
C GLU A 77 6.11 -14.73 45.93
N PHE A 78 4.84 -14.58 45.51
CA PHE A 78 4.39 -14.87 44.13
C PHE A 78 3.64 -13.71 43.43
N LEU A 79 3.93 -12.46 43.82
CA LEU A 79 3.08 -11.30 43.51
C LEU A 79 3.29 -10.64 42.13
N SER A 80 4.35 -10.88 41.36
CA SER A 80 4.56 -10.10 40.12
C SER A 80 3.58 -10.46 39.00
N ARG A 81 3.21 -11.74 38.84
CA ARG A 81 2.32 -12.20 37.75
C ARG A 81 0.83 -11.90 37.98
N TYR A 82 0.39 -11.83 39.23
CA TYR A 82 -1.03 -11.59 39.56
C TYR A 82 -1.38 -10.12 39.73
N TYR A 83 -0.36 -9.26 39.84
CA TYR A 83 -0.55 -7.90 40.32
C TYR A 83 -0.11 -6.82 39.34
N VAL A 84 0.63 -7.12 38.27
CA VAL A 84 0.85 -6.17 37.17
C VAL A 84 0.07 -6.66 35.96
N ARG A 85 -0.89 -5.85 35.51
CA ARG A 85 -1.71 -6.15 34.33
C ARG A 85 -1.51 -5.08 33.27
N VAL A 86 -1.48 -5.53 32.03
CA VAL A 86 -1.46 -4.67 30.84
C VAL A 86 -2.89 -4.56 30.32
N PHE A 87 -3.31 -3.34 30.09
CA PHE A 87 -4.62 -2.97 29.59
C PHE A 87 -4.49 -2.36 28.19
N LEU A 88 -5.52 -2.59 27.38
CA LEU A 88 -5.61 -2.05 26.03
C LEU A 88 -6.61 -0.90 26.04
N GLY A 89 -6.13 0.33 25.85
CA GLY A 89 -6.99 1.47 25.53
C GLY A 89 -7.19 1.54 24.02
N ARG A 90 -8.38 1.92 23.58
CA ARG A 90 -8.71 1.99 22.15
C ARG A 90 -9.66 3.12 21.86
N ILE A 91 -9.50 3.72 20.69
CA ILE A 91 -10.47 4.60 20.07
C ILE A 91 -10.58 4.29 18.57
N ASP A 92 -11.74 4.57 18.00
CA ASP A 92 -11.99 4.40 16.56
C ASP A 92 -11.05 5.31 15.74
N GLY A 93 -10.59 4.82 14.59
CA GLY A 93 -9.64 5.53 13.72
C GLY A 93 -10.09 6.89 13.19
N SER A 94 -11.39 7.21 13.23
CA SER A 94 -11.91 8.54 12.88
C SER A 94 -11.78 9.58 14.01
N SER A 95 -11.38 9.14 15.21
CA SER A 95 -11.31 9.97 16.42
C SER A 95 -9.89 10.42 16.72
N ASP A 96 -9.77 11.55 17.44
CA ASP A 96 -8.48 12.07 17.88
C ASP A 96 -7.80 11.10 18.88
N PRO A 97 -6.63 10.53 18.54
CA PRO A 97 -5.92 9.55 19.36
C PRO A 97 -5.44 10.12 20.70
N SER A 98 -5.38 11.45 20.87
CA SER A 98 -5.05 12.06 22.17
C SER A 98 -6.12 11.85 23.26
N ASN A 99 -7.29 11.32 22.88
CA ASN A 99 -8.42 11.10 23.77
C ASN A 99 -8.77 9.62 23.98
N ILE A 100 -7.82 8.69 23.82
CA ILE A 100 -8.05 7.27 24.08
C ILE A 100 -8.64 7.10 25.51
N PRO A 101 -9.84 6.52 25.65
CA PRO A 101 -10.50 6.38 26.94
C PRO A 101 -9.76 5.41 27.85
N ALA A 102 -10.07 5.47 29.16
CA ALA A 102 -9.57 4.48 30.11
C ALA A 102 -9.99 3.06 29.69
N PRO A 103 -9.08 2.10 29.75
CA PRO A 103 -9.33 0.75 29.25
C PRO A 103 -10.37 0.04 30.11
N SER A 104 -11.18 -0.79 29.45
CA SER A 104 -12.21 -1.61 30.11
C SER A 104 -11.85 -3.10 30.16
N SER A 105 -10.86 -3.52 29.36
CA SER A 105 -10.34 -4.87 29.27
C SER A 105 -8.82 -4.89 29.46
N TYR A 106 -8.32 -6.04 29.92
CA TYR A 106 -6.89 -6.30 30.07
C TYR A 106 -6.47 -7.43 29.15
N ILE A 107 -5.19 -7.44 28.77
CA ILE A 107 -4.62 -8.45 27.89
C ILE A 107 -4.47 -9.75 28.71
N THR A 108 -5.30 -10.73 28.40
CA THR A 108 -5.44 -11.99 29.15
C THR A 108 -4.38 -13.02 28.78
N ASP A 109 -3.92 -13.03 27.53
CA ASP A 109 -3.07 -14.10 26.97
C ASP A 109 -1.62 -13.70 26.72
N VAL A 110 -1.13 -12.72 27.49
CA VAL A 110 0.30 -12.49 27.63
C VAL A 110 0.80 -13.30 28.82
N SER A 111 1.31 -14.50 28.57
CA SER A 111 2.20 -15.12 29.53
C SER A 111 3.42 -14.21 29.67
N PRO A 112 3.73 -13.63 30.84
CA PRO A 112 5.09 -13.15 31.05
C PRO A 112 6.01 -14.34 30.80
N VAL A 113 7.08 -14.14 30.02
CA VAL A 113 8.04 -15.20 29.70
C VAL A 113 8.78 -15.57 31.00
N THR A 114 8.19 -16.52 31.73
CA THR A 114 8.69 -17.22 32.92
C THR A 114 8.92 -16.40 34.21
N GLU A 115 8.47 -17.01 35.31
CA GLU A 115 8.67 -16.62 36.70
C GLU A 115 10.14 -16.36 37.04
N LYS A 116 10.46 -15.22 37.65
CA LYS A 116 11.66 -15.09 38.47
C LYS A 116 11.33 -14.69 39.90
N VAL A 117 11.77 -15.55 40.79
CA VAL A 117 11.82 -15.38 42.23
C VAL A 117 13.13 -14.67 42.59
N LEU A 118 13.03 -13.69 43.48
CA LEU A 118 14.03 -13.09 44.40
C LEU A 118 15.18 -12.17 43.93
N GLU A 119 15.59 -12.06 42.65
CA GLU A 119 16.77 -11.21 42.33
C GLU A 119 16.56 -10.06 41.33
N ASP A 120 15.63 -10.16 40.36
CA ASP A 120 15.63 -9.22 39.23
C ASP A 120 14.41 -8.28 39.09
N ASN A 121 13.32 -8.45 39.87
CA ASN A 121 12.13 -7.56 39.88
C ASN A 121 11.59 -7.10 38.51
N THR A 122 11.81 -7.90 37.47
CA THR A 122 11.54 -7.53 36.07
C THR A 122 10.44 -8.43 35.52
N LEU A 123 9.42 -7.84 34.91
CA LEU A 123 8.38 -8.51 34.15
C LEU A 123 8.56 -8.20 32.67
N THR A 124 8.30 -9.15 31.79
CA THR A 124 8.35 -8.93 30.34
C THR A 124 7.15 -9.58 29.66
N TYR A 125 6.42 -8.80 28.89
CA TYR A 125 5.27 -9.21 28.10
C TYR A 125 5.63 -9.13 26.61
N THR A 126 5.19 -10.11 25.84
CA THR A 126 5.25 -10.08 24.37
C THR A 126 3.84 -9.99 23.83
N ILE A 127 3.48 -8.84 23.28
CA ILE A 127 2.14 -8.53 22.79
C ILE A 127 2.19 -8.55 21.26
N ASN A 128 1.44 -9.46 20.66
CA ASN A 128 1.24 -9.53 19.22
C ASN A 128 -0.24 -9.25 18.89
N TYR A 129 -0.60 -9.27 17.61
CA TYR A 129 -1.97 -8.98 17.19
C TYR A 129 -3.02 -9.91 17.84
N LEU A 130 -2.70 -11.19 18.08
CA LEU A 130 -3.62 -12.13 18.74
C LEU A 130 -3.95 -11.68 20.15
N ALA A 131 -2.94 -11.25 20.92
CA ALA A 131 -3.14 -10.77 22.28
C ALA A 131 -4.00 -9.48 22.31
N LEU A 132 -3.87 -8.61 21.31
CA LEU A 132 -4.69 -7.40 21.18
C LEU A 132 -6.15 -7.75 20.82
N GLU A 133 -6.36 -8.61 19.82
CA GLU A 133 -7.68 -9.06 19.38
C GLU A 133 -8.43 -9.87 20.46
N ASP A 134 -7.71 -10.62 21.29
CA ASP A 134 -8.28 -11.33 22.45
C ASP A 134 -8.68 -10.37 23.58
N ALA A 135 -7.97 -9.24 23.73
CA ALA A 135 -8.27 -8.22 24.73
C ALA A 135 -9.46 -7.34 24.32
N ASP A 136 -9.57 -7.01 23.03
CA ASP A 136 -10.71 -6.32 22.45
C ASP A 136 -11.03 -6.87 21.06
N ASN A 137 -12.07 -7.69 20.98
CA ASN A 137 -12.54 -8.29 19.73
C ASN A 137 -13.19 -7.30 18.76
N SER A 138 -13.31 -6.03 19.16
CA SER A 138 -13.82 -4.95 18.33
C SER A 138 -12.71 -4.03 17.81
N LEU A 139 -11.43 -4.34 18.10
CA LEU A 139 -10.27 -3.70 17.49
C LEU A 139 -10.27 -3.95 15.97
N ALA A 140 -10.33 -2.88 15.20
CA ALA A 140 -10.40 -2.91 13.73
C ALA A 140 -9.19 -2.21 13.09
N ASN A 141 -8.89 -2.54 11.82
CA ASN A 141 -7.88 -1.80 11.06
C ASN A 141 -8.23 -0.30 11.03
N GLY A 142 -7.23 0.55 11.27
CA GLY A 142 -7.35 1.99 11.41
C GLY A 142 -7.58 2.48 12.84
N ASP A 143 -7.99 1.62 13.78
CA ASP A 143 -8.18 2.03 15.17
C ASP A 143 -6.86 2.46 15.83
N HIS A 144 -6.92 3.46 16.69
CA HIS A 144 -5.79 3.86 17.51
C HIS A 144 -5.85 3.17 18.87
N PHE A 145 -4.72 2.68 19.35
CA PHE A 145 -4.62 2.06 20.66
C PHE A 145 -3.39 2.50 21.44
N ASP A 146 -3.53 2.48 22.76
CA ASP A 146 -2.42 2.63 23.69
C ASP A 146 -2.35 1.39 24.59
N LEU A 147 -1.19 1.21 25.23
CA LEU A 147 -1.05 0.26 26.31
C LEU A 147 -1.01 1.02 27.62
N ARG A 148 -1.64 0.42 28.64
CA ARG A 148 -1.60 0.95 29.99
C ARG A 148 -1.28 -0.14 30.99
N ILE A 149 -0.56 0.21 32.05
CA ILE A 149 -0.25 -0.70 33.13
C ILE A 149 -1.04 -0.27 34.36
N ALA A 150 -1.60 -1.24 35.08
CA ALA A 150 -2.10 -1.01 36.42
C ALA A 150 -1.69 -2.13 37.37
N PHE A 151 -1.54 -1.76 38.63
CA PHE A 151 -1.29 -2.69 39.72
C PHE A 151 -2.63 -3.16 40.28
N THR A 152 -2.88 -4.47 40.28
CA THR A 152 -4.17 -5.06 40.69
C THR A 152 -3.99 -6.06 41.81
N ASN A 153 -5.00 -6.31 42.64
CA ASN A 153 -4.98 -7.47 43.53
C ASN A 153 -5.22 -8.79 42.76
N SER A 154 -5.16 -9.92 43.46
CA SER A 154 -5.50 -11.24 42.89
C SER A 154 -6.92 -11.31 42.28
N GLY A 155 -7.84 -10.47 42.75
CA GLY A 155 -9.20 -10.32 42.20
C GLY A 155 -9.31 -9.37 41.00
N GLY A 156 -8.21 -8.76 40.53
CA GLY A 156 -8.18 -7.84 39.39
C GLY A 156 -8.64 -6.42 39.68
N THR A 157 -8.83 -6.06 40.95
CA THR A 157 -9.16 -4.69 41.35
C THR A 157 -7.87 -3.87 41.41
N ILE A 158 -7.84 -2.73 40.71
CA ILE A 158 -6.72 -1.77 40.75
C ILE A 158 -6.46 -1.33 42.19
N GLN A 159 -5.21 -1.39 42.63
CA GLN A 159 -4.76 -1.05 43.98
C GLN A 159 -4.09 0.32 44.03
N ASP A 160 -3.97 0.86 45.25
CA ASP A 160 -3.16 2.05 45.53
C ASP A 160 -1.69 1.78 45.19
N THR A 161 -1.14 2.66 44.38
CA THR A 161 0.30 2.75 44.07
C THR A 161 0.92 3.87 44.91
N PRO A 162 2.26 4.05 44.92
CA PRO A 162 2.90 5.17 45.63
C PRO A 162 2.35 6.56 45.25
N GLU A 163 1.73 6.70 44.07
CA GLU A 163 1.14 7.95 43.57
C GLU A 163 -0.40 8.06 43.75
N GLY A 164 -1.06 7.03 44.30
CA GLY A 164 -2.50 6.98 44.58
C GLY A 164 -3.27 5.83 43.91
N SER A 165 -4.59 5.77 44.13
CA SER A 165 -5.48 4.68 43.68
C SER A 165 -6.14 4.97 42.35
N GLY A 166 -6.46 3.89 41.62
CA GLY A 166 -7.26 3.96 40.39
C GLY A 166 -6.50 4.53 39.19
N GLN A 167 -5.17 4.54 39.25
CA GLN A 167 -4.33 5.07 38.19
C GLN A 167 -3.94 3.99 37.19
N TYR A 168 -3.91 4.40 35.92
CA TYR A 168 -3.30 3.69 34.81
C TYR A 168 -2.04 4.44 34.43
N TYR A 169 -0.97 3.71 34.20
CA TYR A 169 0.28 4.24 33.66
C TYR A 169 0.27 4.03 32.16
N THR A 170 0.22 5.12 31.39
CA THR A 170 0.35 5.08 29.94
C THR A 170 1.71 4.51 29.56
N VAL A 171 1.77 3.82 28.44
CA VAL A 171 2.99 3.21 27.91
C VAL A 171 3.30 3.84 26.58
N ASP A 172 4.41 4.56 26.53
CA ASP A 172 4.94 5.10 25.30
C ASP A 172 5.76 4.02 24.56
N PHE A 173 5.62 3.97 23.23
CA PHE A 173 6.40 3.13 22.34
C PHE A 173 7.54 3.93 21.70
N GLU A 174 8.61 3.23 21.31
CA GLU A 174 9.74 3.71 20.51
C GLU A 174 10.07 5.22 20.66
N CYS A 175 10.76 5.58 21.74
CA CYS A 175 11.18 6.96 21.94
C CYS A 175 12.45 7.27 21.12
N SER A 176 12.38 8.25 20.21
CA SER A 176 13.55 8.74 19.47
C SER A 176 13.65 10.26 19.52
N GLY A 177 14.85 10.77 19.84
CA GLY A 177 15.11 12.22 19.82
C GLY A 177 14.29 13.07 20.80
N GLY A 178 13.62 12.47 21.79
CA GLY A 178 12.75 13.16 22.75
C GLY A 178 11.27 13.20 22.36
N SER A 179 10.88 12.53 21.27
CA SER A 179 9.49 12.22 20.94
C SER A 179 9.27 10.73 21.13
N CYS A 180 8.13 10.34 21.68
CA CYS A 180 7.72 8.94 21.77
C CYS A 180 6.41 8.75 21.01
N GLU A 181 6.17 7.52 20.57
CA GLU A 181 4.89 7.11 20.02
C GLU A 181 3.97 6.82 21.21
N GLU A 182 3.06 7.73 21.57
CA GLU A 182 2.16 7.55 22.73
C GLU A 182 1.02 6.56 22.44
N TYR A 183 0.78 6.28 21.16
CA TYR A 183 -0.23 5.36 20.64
C TYR A 183 0.26 4.75 19.33
N LEU A 184 -0.41 3.67 18.89
CA LEU A 184 -0.20 3.04 17.60
C LEU A 184 -1.53 2.91 16.86
N THR A 185 -1.50 3.00 15.54
CA THR A 185 -2.60 2.66 14.65
C THR A 185 -2.53 1.16 14.36
N TYR A 186 -3.59 0.43 14.72
CA TYR A 186 -3.72 -0.99 14.43
C TYR A 186 -4.06 -1.17 12.96
N ASP A 187 -3.18 -1.81 12.19
CA ASP A 187 -3.44 -2.13 10.79
C ASP A 187 -2.73 -3.42 10.38
N ARG A 188 -3.50 -4.50 10.35
CA ARG A 188 -2.99 -5.85 10.11
C ARG A 188 -3.00 -6.23 8.63
N GLN A 189 -3.73 -5.51 7.78
CA GLN A 189 -4.06 -6.00 6.46
C GLN A 189 -4.19 -4.88 5.45
N ILE A 190 -3.45 -5.03 4.35
CA ILE A 190 -3.67 -4.27 3.15
C ILE A 190 -4.96 -4.68 2.46
N SER A 191 -5.71 -3.68 2.00
CA SER A 191 -6.74 -3.84 1.01
C SER A 191 -6.16 -4.31 -0.31
N ASN A 192 -6.78 -5.35 -0.82
CA ASN A 192 -6.19 -6.20 -1.82
C ASN A 192 -6.46 -5.70 -3.25
N GLY A 193 -6.85 -4.45 -3.43
CA GLY A 193 -7.46 -3.95 -4.65
C GLY A 193 -7.31 -2.46 -4.90
N PHE A 194 -8.09 -2.01 -5.88
CA PHE A 194 -8.24 -0.63 -6.31
C PHE A 194 -9.74 -0.31 -6.27
N GLN A 195 -10.12 0.85 -5.75
CA GLN A 195 -11.53 1.31 -5.72
C GLN A 195 -12.01 1.50 -7.14
N THR A 196 -11.16 2.15 -7.93
CA THR A 196 -11.35 2.38 -9.34
C THR A 196 -10.08 1.99 -10.09
N TRP A 197 -10.28 1.48 -11.29
CA TRP A 197 -9.21 1.19 -12.21
C TRP A 197 -9.60 1.72 -13.58
N THR A 198 -8.87 2.73 -14.06
CA THR A 198 -9.03 3.23 -15.41
C THR A 198 -7.72 3.00 -16.14
N TYR A 199 -7.66 1.89 -16.87
CA TYR A 199 -6.67 1.82 -17.94
C TYR A 199 -7.07 2.82 -19.02
N PRO A 200 -6.16 3.57 -19.67
CA PRO A 200 -6.51 4.52 -20.71
C PRO A 200 -7.21 3.78 -21.85
N TYR A 201 -8.51 3.74 -21.71
CA TYR A 201 -9.46 3.52 -22.76
C TYR A 201 -9.44 4.87 -23.47
N ASN A 202 -9.00 4.90 -24.73
CA ASN A 202 -9.05 6.10 -25.58
C ASN A 202 -10.52 6.41 -25.91
N ASP A 203 -11.33 6.66 -24.89
CA ASP A 203 -12.70 7.12 -25.01
C ASP A 203 -12.78 8.47 -24.34
N ASP A 204 -12.62 9.51 -25.16
CA ASP A 204 -13.00 10.87 -24.81
C ASP A 204 -14.54 10.98 -24.60
N ASP A 205 -15.32 9.90 -24.80
CA ASP A 205 -16.74 9.85 -24.46
C ASP A 205 -16.95 9.65 -22.95
N ASP A 206 -16.96 10.79 -22.26
CA ASP A 206 -17.60 11.05 -20.97
C ASP A 206 -17.04 10.30 -19.73
N PRO A 207 -16.32 11.01 -18.83
CA PRO A 207 -15.92 10.47 -17.54
C PRO A 207 -17.08 9.94 -16.67
N ALA A 208 -18.33 10.32 -16.96
CA ALA A 208 -19.52 9.81 -16.27
C ALA A 208 -19.97 8.41 -16.73
N THR A 209 -19.36 7.85 -17.77
CA THR A 209 -19.56 6.45 -18.21
C THR A 209 -18.37 5.54 -17.91
N HIS A 210 -17.38 6.04 -17.15
CA HIS A 210 -16.40 5.18 -16.48
C HIS A 210 -17.13 3.99 -15.91
N LEU A 211 -16.65 2.79 -16.20
CA LEU A 211 -17.24 1.55 -15.73
C LEU A 211 -17.58 1.69 -14.23
N ASP A 212 -18.84 2.02 -13.96
CA ASP A 212 -19.54 1.55 -12.80
C ASP A 212 -19.33 0.04 -12.86
N LEU A 213 -18.80 -0.55 -11.78
CA LEU A 213 -18.28 -1.93 -11.72
C LEU A 213 -19.36 -3.01 -12.02
N GLY A 214 -20.55 -2.62 -12.49
CA GLY A 214 -21.62 -3.45 -13.04
C GLY A 214 -21.86 -3.31 -14.56
N GLY A 215 -21.16 -2.41 -15.25
CA GLY A 215 -21.22 -2.25 -16.71
C GLY A 215 -20.29 -3.25 -17.40
N SER A 216 -20.86 -4.27 -18.03
CA SER A 216 -20.12 -5.15 -18.94
C SER A 216 -19.35 -4.30 -19.96
N ASN A 217 -18.01 -4.42 -19.99
CA ASN A 217 -17.22 -3.99 -21.14
C ASN A 217 -17.96 -4.46 -22.40
N PRO A 218 -18.42 -3.56 -23.29
CA PRO A 218 -19.25 -3.94 -24.43
C PRO A 218 -18.54 -4.88 -25.41
N TYR A 219 -17.22 -5.04 -25.29
CA TYR A 219 -16.38 -5.89 -26.12
C TYR A 219 -15.84 -7.14 -25.38
N GLY A 220 -16.00 -7.24 -24.07
CA GLY A 220 -15.49 -8.35 -23.25
C GLY A 220 -14.01 -8.25 -22.87
N ALA A 221 -13.58 -9.10 -21.94
CA ALA A 221 -12.20 -9.14 -21.44
C ALA A 221 -11.19 -9.38 -22.57
N GLY A 222 -10.20 -8.49 -22.72
CA GLY A 222 -9.16 -8.62 -23.75
C GLY A 222 -9.55 -8.14 -25.16
N SER A 223 -10.69 -7.45 -25.29
CA SER A 223 -11.20 -6.94 -26.59
C SER A 223 -11.22 -5.42 -26.69
N GLY A 224 -10.55 -4.68 -25.80
CA GLY A 224 -10.43 -3.22 -25.92
C GLY A 224 -9.66 -2.81 -27.19
N TRP A 225 -9.86 -1.59 -27.68
CA TRP A 225 -8.96 -1.00 -28.67
C TRP A 225 -7.52 -0.98 -28.12
N PRO A 226 -6.49 -1.12 -28.97
CA PRO A 226 -5.11 -1.01 -28.52
C PRO A 226 -4.85 0.35 -27.85
N PHE A 227 -3.95 0.36 -26.87
CA PHE A 227 -3.51 1.59 -26.23
C PHE A 227 -2.17 2.04 -26.80
N ASN A 228 -1.95 3.35 -26.85
CA ASN A 228 -0.70 3.98 -27.24
C ASN A 228 -0.09 4.83 -26.11
N THR A 229 -0.93 5.35 -25.21
CA THR A 229 -0.52 6.05 -24.00
C THR A 229 -0.01 5.02 -23.00
N LYS A 230 1.30 5.05 -22.71
CA LYS A 230 1.95 4.18 -21.72
C LYS A 230 1.64 4.68 -20.31
N GLU A 231 0.38 4.88 -19.98
CA GLU A 231 -0.07 5.44 -18.71
C GLU A 231 -1.17 4.56 -18.13
N VAL A 232 -1.33 4.61 -16.81
CA VAL A 232 -2.28 3.78 -16.08
C VAL A 232 -2.89 4.63 -14.97
N GLN A 233 -4.20 4.77 -14.94
CA GLN A 233 -4.90 5.50 -13.89
C GLN A 233 -5.59 4.54 -12.92
N PHE A 234 -5.47 4.80 -11.63
CA PHE A 234 -6.04 3.93 -10.60
C PHE A 234 -6.29 4.71 -9.31
N ASN A 235 -7.17 4.21 -8.47
CA ASN A 235 -7.36 4.70 -7.12
C ASN A 235 -7.19 3.52 -6.15
N PRO A 236 -6.18 3.52 -5.27
CA PRO A 236 -6.00 2.44 -4.31
C PRO A 236 -7.15 2.42 -3.29
N ASP A 237 -7.43 1.26 -2.70
CA ASP A 237 -8.50 1.14 -1.68
C ASP A 237 -8.20 1.88 -0.36
N GLU A 238 -6.96 2.33 -0.18
CA GLU A 238 -6.44 3.03 0.99
C GLU A 238 -5.13 3.75 0.64
N ALA A 239 -4.62 4.55 1.57
CA ALA A 239 -3.32 5.20 1.41
C ALA A 239 -2.18 4.17 1.41
N LEU A 240 -1.20 4.38 0.53
CA LEU A 240 -0.05 3.52 0.33
C LEU A 240 1.17 4.05 1.10
N PHE A 241 2.14 3.16 1.33
CA PHE A 241 3.39 3.51 1.99
C PHE A 241 4.17 4.59 1.23
N ASN A 242 4.50 5.68 1.93
CA ASN A 242 5.39 6.70 1.40
C ASN A 242 6.87 6.38 1.73
N PRO A 243 7.73 6.13 0.72
CA PRO A 243 9.12 5.75 0.94
C PRO A 243 10.04 6.86 1.44
N THR A 244 9.58 8.12 1.54
CA THR A 244 10.39 9.19 2.15
C THR A 244 10.49 9.09 3.65
N ASP A 245 9.57 8.37 4.29
CA ASP A 245 9.37 8.44 5.74
C ASP A 245 10.28 7.47 6.50
N LEU A 246 11.03 6.62 5.77
CA LEU A 246 11.99 5.65 6.33
C LEU A 246 13.21 5.45 5.43
N ASN A 247 14.30 4.93 5.99
CA ASN A 247 15.37 4.33 5.18
C ASN A 247 14.76 3.14 4.41
N PRO A 248 14.68 3.17 3.07
CA PRO A 248 13.91 2.21 2.25
C PRO A 248 14.58 0.83 2.14
N GLY A 249 15.54 0.50 3.00
CA GLY A 249 16.30 -0.75 2.94
C GLY A 249 15.44 -1.99 3.18
N ASP A 250 14.41 -1.86 4.03
CA ASP A 250 13.64 -3.01 4.52
C ASP A 250 12.19 -3.05 3.99
N ILE A 251 11.70 -1.97 3.39
CA ILE A 251 10.31 -1.84 2.90
C ILE A 251 10.33 -1.64 1.39
N LYS A 252 9.60 -2.49 0.65
CA LYS A 252 9.43 -2.30 -0.80
C LYS A 252 8.39 -1.23 -1.08
N ILE A 253 8.58 -0.52 -2.18
CA ILE A 253 7.63 0.49 -2.68
C ILE A 253 6.56 -0.21 -3.51
N SER A 254 5.33 0.28 -3.47
CA SER A 254 4.25 -0.12 -4.37
C SER A 254 4.67 0.04 -5.83
N TYR A 255 4.20 -0.88 -6.69
CA TYR A 255 4.51 -0.86 -8.12
C TYR A 255 3.49 -1.59 -8.96
N MET A 256 3.55 -1.31 -10.26
CA MET A 256 2.89 -2.08 -11.31
C MET A 256 3.90 -2.69 -12.27
N GLU A 257 3.52 -3.78 -12.92
CA GLU A 257 4.37 -4.49 -13.88
C GLU A 257 3.54 -4.97 -15.07
N PHE A 258 3.95 -4.56 -16.28
CA PHE A 258 3.48 -5.22 -17.50
C PHE A 258 4.30 -6.46 -17.78
N GLU A 259 3.64 -7.59 -17.99
CA GLU A 259 4.24 -8.83 -18.46
C GLU A 259 3.74 -9.14 -19.88
N SER A 260 4.66 -9.21 -20.83
CA SER A 260 4.31 -9.57 -22.21
C SER A 260 3.91 -11.04 -22.29
N VAL A 261 2.72 -11.30 -22.82
CA VAL A 261 2.17 -12.65 -23.00
C VAL A 261 2.02 -13.03 -24.48
N SER A 262 2.19 -12.08 -25.39
CA SER A 262 2.24 -12.33 -26.84
C SER A 262 3.09 -11.26 -27.55
N GLY A 263 3.57 -11.59 -28.75
CA GLY A 263 4.42 -10.71 -29.56
C GLY A 263 5.88 -11.14 -29.56
N THR A 264 6.79 -10.23 -29.93
CA THR A 264 8.23 -10.52 -30.04
C THR A 264 8.97 -10.42 -28.72
N ASP A 265 8.35 -9.82 -27.70
CA ASP A 265 8.90 -9.63 -26.36
C ASP A 265 8.23 -10.51 -25.29
N VAL A 266 7.61 -11.64 -25.68
CA VAL A 266 6.98 -12.59 -24.75
C VAL A 266 7.88 -12.93 -23.57
N GLY A 267 7.33 -12.84 -22.36
CA GLY A 267 8.01 -13.11 -21.10
C GLY A 267 8.85 -11.93 -20.58
N GLN A 268 8.95 -10.82 -21.30
CA GLN A 268 9.54 -9.60 -20.76
C GLN A 268 8.61 -8.95 -19.75
N LYS A 269 9.22 -8.37 -18.71
CA LYS A 269 8.55 -7.67 -17.60
C LYS A 269 9.04 -6.24 -17.53
N TYR A 270 8.10 -5.30 -17.46
CA TYR A 270 8.36 -3.87 -17.39
C TYR A 270 7.75 -3.34 -16.09
N LYS A 271 8.60 -3.13 -15.08
CA LYS A 271 8.21 -2.73 -13.73
C LYS A 271 8.29 -1.21 -13.57
N GLN A 272 7.23 -0.59 -13.07
CA GLN A 272 7.18 0.82 -12.71
C GLN A 272 6.76 0.98 -11.24
N GLU A 273 7.67 1.53 -10.44
CA GLU A 273 7.40 1.89 -9.04
C GLU A 273 6.58 3.17 -8.97
N PHE A 274 5.72 3.27 -7.96
CA PHE A 274 4.89 4.44 -7.71
C PHE A 274 5.77 5.57 -7.16
N ALA A 275 5.54 6.79 -7.63
CA ALA A 275 6.30 7.93 -7.14
C ALA A 275 5.84 8.31 -5.73
N ILE A 276 6.62 9.14 -5.05
CA ILE A 276 6.35 9.67 -3.69
C ILE A 276 5.00 10.42 -3.60
N GLY A 277 4.47 10.90 -4.73
CA GLY A 277 3.15 11.54 -4.81
C GLY A 277 2.00 10.59 -5.14
N ASP A 278 2.28 9.34 -5.52
CA ASP A 278 1.28 8.38 -6.01
C ASP A 278 0.83 7.42 -4.90
N VAL A 279 0.65 7.94 -3.69
CA VAL A 279 0.45 7.13 -2.47
C VAL A 279 -0.78 7.52 -1.66
N SER A 280 -1.49 8.57 -2.04
CA SER A 280 -2.77 8.94 -1.44
C SER A 280 -3.91 8.03 -1.91
N ASP A 281 -4.92 7.87 -1.06
CA ASP A 281 -6.24 7.28 -1.38
C ASP A 281 -7.05 8.23 -2.28
N GLU A 282 -6.55 8.45 -3.49
CA GLU A 282 -7.16 9.27 -4.54
C GLU A 282 -6.73 8.78 -5.92
N ASP A 283 -7.26 9.39 -6.98
CA ASP A 283 -6.93 9.02 -8.36
C ASP A 283 -5.46 9.33 -8.69
N GLN A 284 -4.70 8.28 -8.98
CA GLN A 284 -3.29 8.29 -9.33
C GLN A 284 -3.06 7.98 -10.82
N THR A 285 -1.92 8.43 -11.35
CA THR A 285 -1.47 8.08 -12.71
C THR A 285 -0.03 7.58 -12.70
N VAL A 286 0.18 6.33 -13.12
CA VAL A 286 1.52 5.75 -13.29
C VAL A 286 1.91 5.74 -14.76
N SER A 287 3.04 6.39 -15.07
CA SER A 287 3.58 6.46 -16.42
C SER A 287 4.67 5.40 -16.65
N PHE A 288 4.49 4.64 -17.71
CA PHE A 288 5.45 3.69 -18.29
C PHE A 288 6.19 4.28 -19.50
N ALA A 289 6.20 5.61 -19.69
CA ALA A 289 6.81 6.25 -20.85
C ALA A 289 8.30 5.90 -21.05
N SER A 290 9.03 5.62 -19.96
CA SER A 290 10.44 5.19 -20.00
C SER A 290 10.65 3.74 -20.41
N HIS A 291 9.58 2.94 -20.51
CA HIS A 291 9.65 1.52 -20.84
C HIS A 291 9.44 1.29 -22.33
N ASN A 292 10.19 0.33 -22.87
CA ASN A 292 10.13 -0.04 -24.28
C ASN A 292 9.09 -1.15 -24.52
N LEU A 293 7.81 -0.85 -24.25
CA LEU A 293 6.72 -1.72 -24.71
C LEU A 293 6.80 -1.84 -26.24
N VAL A 294 6.49 -3.03 -26.76
CA VAL A 294 6.62 -3.39 -28.17
C VAL A 294 5.27 -3.33 -28.85
N SER A 295 5.18 -2.49 -29.88
CA SER A 295 3.98 -2.33 -30.70
C SER A 295 3.51 -3.67 -31.27
N GLY A 296 2.23 -3.97 -31.13
CA GLY A 296 1.62 -5.23 -31.54
C GLY A 296 1.64 -6.34 -30.48
N SER A 297 2.42 -6.21 -29.41
CA SER A 297 2.44 -7.17 -28.30
C SER A 297 1.21 -7.02 -27.39
N ARG A 298 0.93 -8.08 -26.60
CA ARG A 298 -0.11 -8.05 -25.56
C ARG A 298 0.49 -8.24 -24.19
N TYR A 299 -0.03 -7.50 -23.22
CA TYR A 299 0.47 -7.46 -21.86
C TYR A 299 -0.60 -7.85 -20.86
N GLN A 300 -0.20 -8.57 -19.82
CA GLN A 300 -0.95 -8.68 -18.56
C GLN A 300 -0.37 -7.67 -17.58
N LEU A 301 -1.22 -7.11 -16.74
CA LEU A 301 -0.81 -6.15 -15.72
C LEU A 301 -0.86 -6.80 -14.34
N TRP A 302 0.25 -6.67 -13.64
CA TRP A 302 0.45 -7.10 -12.27
C TRP A 302 0.65 -5.88 -11.38
N PHE A 303 0.30 -6.03 -10.11
CA PHE A 303 0.54 -4.99 -9.12
C PHE A 303 1.01 -5.58 -7.79
N TYR A 304 1.77 -4.77 -7.08
CA TYR A 304 2.22 -5.00 -5.72
C TYR A 304 1.95 -3.71 -4.95
N LEU A 305 1.11 -3.80 -3.92
CA LEU A 305 0.77 -2.67 -3.08
C LEU A 305 1.35 -2.88 -1.70
N VAL A 306 1.73 -1.77 -1.08
CA VAL A 306 2.17 -1.66 0.31
C VAL A 306 1.37 -0.52 0.93
N ASP A 307 0.63 -0.78 2.00
CA ASP A 307 -0.14 0.23 2.75
C ASP A 307 0.75 1.06 3.68
N GLU A 308 0.21 2.11 4.30
CA GLU A 308 0.95 2.95 5.25
C GLU A 308 1.58 2.17 6.40
N ALA A 309 0.97 1.08 6.88
CA ALA A 309 1.52 0.23 7.92
C ALA A 309 2.62 -0.74 7.44
N GLY A 310 2.85 -0.80 6.12
CA GLY A 310 3.81 -1.67 5.47
C GLY A 310 3.32 -3.10 5.21
N ASN A 311 2.04 -3.42 5.43
CA ASN A 311 1.49 -4.68 4.93
C ASN A 311 1.49 -4.65 3.40
N ASN A 312 1.56 -5.83 2.79
CA ASN A 312 1.63 -5.93 1.34
C ASN A 312 0.87 -7.14 0.81
N ASN A 313 0.42 -7.01 -0.43
CA ASN A 313 -0.41 -8.05 -1.07
C ASN A 313 0.43 -9.13 -1.76
N GLY A 314 1.75 -8.96 -1.87
CA GLY A 314 2.66 -9.85 -2.56
C GLY A 314 3.18 -11.03 -1.74
N ASN A 315 3.77 -12.00 -2.43
CA ASN A 315 4.54 -13.07 -1.78
C ASN A 315 6.04 -12.77 -1.96
N ASN A 316 6.83 -12.85 -0.89
CA ASN A 316 8.26 -12.49 -0.89
C ASN A 316 8.51 -11.10 -1.52
N ASN A 317 7.58 -10.17 -1.33
CA ASN A 317 7.64 -8.81 -1.86
C ASN A 317 7.66 -8.75 -3.41
N VAL A 318 6.99 -9.68 -4.09
CA VAL A 318 6.80 -9.70 -5.54
C VAL A 318 5.31 -9.59 -5.85
N ALA A 319 4.98 -8.85 -6.91
CA ALA A 319 3.64 -8.76 -7.46
C ALA A 319 3.13 -10.17 -7.75
N ASN A 320 2.11 -10.59 -7.02
CA ASN A 320 1.46 -11.88 -7.17
C ASN A 320 0.01 -11.72 -7.62
N ARG A 321 -0.45 -10.47 -7.79
CA ARG A 321 -1.82 -10.15 -8.13
C ARG A 321 -1.90 -9.54 -9.52
N ARG A 322 -2.79 -10.11 -10.33
CA ARG A 322 -3.12 -9.64 -11.67
C ARG A 322 -4.38 -8.80 -11.60
N VAL A 323 -4.46 -7.84 -12.50
CA VAL A 323 -5.72 -7.18 -12.81
C VAL A 323 -6.62 -8.17 -13.55
N THR A 324 -7.80 -8.42 -13.01
CA THR A 324 -8.83 -9.30 -13.58
C THR A 324 -10.13 -8.53 -13.78
N VAL A 325 -11.03 -9.08 -14.59
CA VAL A 325 -12.39 -8.53 -14.70
C VAL A 325 -13.08 -8.60 -13.34
N PRO A 326 -13.68 -7.49 -12.86
CA PRO A 326 -14.39 -7.44 -11.58
C PRO A 326 -15.36 -8.62 -11.39
N GLY A 327 -15.33 -9.24 -10.21
CA GLY A 327 -16.18 -10.39 -9.88
C GLY A 327 -15.80 -11.70 -10.58
N THR A 328 -14.70 -11.75 -11.35
CA THR A 328 -14.24 -12.98 -12.02
C THR A 328 -12.72 -13.19 -11.88
N ASN A 329 -12.27 -14.40 -12.19
CA ASN A 329 -10.85 -14.74 -12.30
C ASN A 329 -10.30 -14.59 -13.73
N THR A 330 -11.03 -13.89 -14.60
CA THR A 330 -10.63 -13.71 -16.01
C THR A 330 -9.55 -12.64 -16.07
N VAL A 331 -8.36 -13.04 -16.51
CA VAL A 331 -7.23 -12.13 -16.71
C VAL A 331 -7.49 -11.24 -17.92
N ILE A 332 -7.17 -9.95 -17.80
CA ILE A 332 -7.27 -9.01 -18.90
C ILE A 332 -5.91 -8.92 -19.60
N GLU A 333 -5.95 -8.90 -20.93
CA GLU A 333 -4.78 -8.68 -21.79
C GLU A 333 -5.00 -7.43 -22.62
N TRP A 334 -3.97 -6.58 -22.72
CA TRP A 334 -4.05 -5.33 -23.48
C TRP A 334 -3.03 -5.32 -24.59
N LYS A 335 -3.46 -4.98 -25.81
CA LYS A 335 -2.56 -4.78 -26.94
C LYS A 335 -1.97 -3.37 -26.87
N PHE A 336 -0.65 -3.27 -26.84
CA PHE A 336 0.03 -1.99 -27.07
C PHE A 336 0.16 -1.78 -28.58
N ASP A 337 -0.14 -0.58 -29.06
CA ASP A 337 0.08 -0.18 -30.44
C ASP A 337 0.41 1.31 -30.48
N ASP A 338 1.65 1.65 -30.80
CA ASP A 338 2.11 3.03 -31.02
C ASP A 338 2.32 3.35 -32.51
N THR A 339 1.80 2.51 -33.40
CA THR A 339 1.85 2.76 -34.83
C THR A 339 0.72 3.71 -35.22
N ASP A 340 1.05 4.82 -35.88
CA ASP A 340 0.02 5.68 -36.45
C ASP A 340 -0.67 4.95 -37.61
N PRO A 341 -2.02 5.04 -37.71
CA PRO A 341 -2.73 4.43 -38.81
C PRO A 341 -2.42 5.15 -40.12
N ILE A 342 -2.22 4.38 -41.19
CA ILE A 342 -1.85 4.89 -42.51
C ILE A 342 -2.99 4.60 -43.50
N LEU A 343 -3.36 5.60 -44.30
CA LEU A 343 -4.21 5.37 -45.48
C LEU A 343 -3.44 4.50 -46.48
N SER A 344 -3.87 3.25 -46.62
CA SER A 344 -3.21 2.27 -47.47
C SER A 344 -3.59 2.43 -48.94
N PHE A 345 -4.88 2.60 -49.25
CA PHE A 345 -5.37 2.87 -50.60
C PHE A 345 -6.82 3.39 -50.60
N VAL A 346 -7.21 4.01 -51.71
CA VAL A 346 -8.58 4.45 -52.00
C VAL A 346 -9.16 3.57 -53.10
N ASP A 347 -10.38 3.08 -52.92
CA ASP A 347 -11.06 2.21 -53.90
C ASP A 347 -12.55 2.54 -54.03
N ASN A 348 -13.27 1.86 -54.92
CA ASN A 348 -14.71 2.04 -55.19
C ASN A 348 -15.09 3.50 -55.44
N VAL A 349 -14.26 4.21 -56.19
CA VAL A 349 -14.54 5.58 -56.63
C VAL A 349 -15.68 5.53 -57.64
N ILE A 350 -16.89 5.81 -57.18
CA ILE A 350 -18.10 5.86 -58.00
C ILE A 350 -18.47 7.31 -58.21
N ASP A 351 -18.49 7.71 -59.48
CA ASP A 351 -19.02 9.00 -59.92
C ASP A 351 -20.53 8.87 -60.19
N ASN A 352 -21.28 9.96 -60.06
CA ASN A 352 -22.73 10.02 -60.27
C ASN A 352 -23.14 9.89 -61.76
N GLY A 353 -22.21 9.50 -62.63
CA GLY A 353 -22.43 9.24 -64.05
C GLY A 353 -22.36 10.49 -64.94
N ILE A 354 -21.98 11.64 -64.38
CA ILE A 354 -21.70 12.85 -65.14
C ILE A 354 -20.18 12.97 -65.17
N GLU A 355 -19.54 12.68 -66.31
CA GLU A 355 -18.07 12.68 -66.52
C GLU A 355 -17.39 14.07 -66.34
N SER A 356 -17.91 14.92 -65.46
CA SER A 356 -17.37 16.22 -65.08
C SER A 356 -17.06 16.22 -63.58
N TYR A 357 -15.78 16.15 -63.25
CA TYR A 357 -15.28 16.42 -61.91
C TYR A 357 -15.39 17.93 -61.63
N GLY A 358 -16.35 18.33 -60.79
CA GLY A 358 -16.64 19.71 -60.43
C GLY A 358 -18.00 20.19 -60.96
N ASP A 359 -18.69 21.02 -60.16
CA ASP A 359 -20.08 21.49 -60.30
C ASP A 359 -21.13 20.67 -59.50
N GLY A 360 -20.87 20.38 -58.22
CA GLY A 360 -21.84 19.72 -57.34
C GLY A 360 -22.01 18.21 -57.57
N SER A 361 -21.12 17.59 -58.35
CA SER A 361 -20.99 16.14 -58.49
C SER A 361 -20.73 15.48 -57.13
N VAL A 362 -21.49 14.43 -56.81
CA VAL A 362 -21.27 13.61 -55.60
C VAL A 362 -20.38 12.44 -56.00
N ILE A 363 -19.24 12.30 -55.33
CA ILE A 363 -18.31 11.20 -55.50
C ILE A 363 -18.36 10.38 -54.22
N THR A 364 -18.55 9.07 -54.35
CA THR A 364 -18.41 8.15 -53.21
C THR A 364 -17.16 7.31 -53.38
N TYR A 365 -16.43 7.06 -52.31
CA TYR A 365 -15.22 6.22 -52.33
C TYR A 365 -14.97 5.56 -50.99
N ASP A 366 -14.17 4.50 -51.01
CA ASP A 366 -13.76 3.79 -49.82
C ASP A 366 -12.31 4.11 -49.48
N LEU A 367 -12.08 4.56 -48.24
CA LEU A 367 -10.75 4.71 -47.66
C LEU A 367 -10.39 3.44 -46.90
N ASN A 368 -9.23 2.85 -47.22
CA ASN A 368 -8.73 1.66 -46.54
C ASN A 368 -7.48 2.02 -45.74
N PHE A 369 -7.53 1.79 -44.43
CA PHE A 369 -6.44 2.06 -43.51
C PHE A 369 -5.66 0.78 -43.17
N SER A 370 -4.45 0.94 -42.62
CA SER A 370 -3.62 -0.17 -42.12
C SER A 370 -4.26 -0.92 -40.95
N GLU A 371 -5.15 -0.26 -40.22
CA GLU A 371 -5.82 -0.77 -39.04
C GLU A 371 -7.16 -0.05 -38.83
N GLY A 372 -7.92 -0.48 -37.81
CA GLY A 372 -9.18 0.16 -37.48
C GLY A 372 -8.95 1.55 -36.88
N LEU A 373 -9.86 2.48 -37.16
CA LEU A 373 -9.75 3.86 -36.70
C LEU A 373 -10.73 4.18 -35.57
N ARG A 374 -10.30 5.08 -34.70
CA ARG A 374 -11.15 5.81 -33.76
C ARG A 374 -10.87 7.31 -33.90
N GLY A 375 -11.90 8.12 -33.97
CA GLY A 375 -11.78 9.57 -34.11
C GLY A 375 -12.05 10.29 -32.80
N SER A 376 -11.12 11.16 -32.38
CA SER A 376 -11.35 12.19 -31.36
C SER A 376 -11.93 13.49 -31.95
N GLY A 377 -12.13 13.51 -33.27
CA GLY A 377 -12.69 14.62 -34.03
C GLY A 377 -12.98 14.24 -35.48
N ASP A 378 -13.62 15.15 -36.21
CA ASP A 378 -13.97 14.92 -37.61
C ASP A 378 -12.72 14.86 -38.50
N MET A 379 -12.73 13.94 -39.46
CA MET A 379 -11.68 13.86 -40.49
C MET A 379 -12.11 14.70 -41.70
N VAL A 380 -11.36 15.75 -42.01
CA VAL A 380 -11.58 16.59 -43.19
C VAL A 380 -10.61 16.20 -44.30
N ILE A 381 -11.17 15.76 -45.42
CA ILE A 381 -10.44 15.41 -46.64
C ILE A 381 -10.51 16.61 -47.57
N THR A 382 -9.36 17.16 -47.93
CA THR A 382 -9.27 18.27 -48.89
C THR A 382 -8.76 17.75 -50.22
N TYR A 383 -9.49 18.04 -51.29
CA TYR A 383 -9.11 17.65 -52.65
C TYR A 383 -8.27 18.73 -53.33
N ASN A 384 -7.50 18.35 -54.35
CA ASN A 384 -6.68 19.29 -55.13
C ASN A 384 -7.51 20.34 -55.90
N ASN A 385 -8.82 20.15 -56.04
CA ASN A 385 -9.75 21.12 -56.63
C ASN A 385 -10.38 22.05 -55.58
N PHE A 386 -9.85 22.07 -54.34
CA PHE A 386 -10.35 22.85 -53.20
C PHE A 386 -11.72 22.43 -52.65
N GLY A 387 -12.29 21.32 -53.12
CA GLY A 387 -13.43 20.69 -52.46
C GLY A 387 -13.01 20.05 -51.13
N THR A 388 -13.98 19.79 -50.27
CA THR A 388 -13.78 19.06 -49.02
C THR A 388 -14.85 18.00 -48.80
N SER A 389 -14.47 16.86 -48.24
CA SER A 389 -15.40 15.91 -47.60
C SER A 389 -15.09 15.81 -46.12
N THR A 390 -16.11 15.58 -45.31
CA THR A 390 -15.97 15.40 -43.86
C THR A 390 -16.53 14.05 -43.48
N ILE A 391 -15.73 13.26 -42.78
CA ILE A 391 -16.18 12.04 -42.10
C ILE A 391 -16.34 12.42 -40.62
N LEU A 392 -17.55 12.27 -40.09
CA LEU A 392 -17.81 12.63 -38.70
C LEU A 392 -17.12 11.65 -37.75
N ALA A 393 -16.65 12.15 -36.60
CA ALA A 393 -16.09 11.29 -35.55
C ALA A 393 -17.07 10.17 -35.14
N SER A 394 -18.37 10.49 -35.06
CA SER A 394 -19.42 9.52 -34.75
C SER A 394 -19.54 8.39 -35.77
N ASP A 395 -19.27 8.68 -37.05
CA ASP A 395 -19.34 7.66 -38.10
C ASP A 395 -18.14 6.72 -38.04
N MET A 396 -16.95 7.26 -37.71
CA MET A 396 -15.75 6.45 -37.47
C MET A 396 -15.89 5.60 -36.20
N ASN A 397 -16.34 6.21 -35.10
CA ASN A 397 -16.52 5.53 -33.81
C ASN A 397 -17.69 4.54 -33.82
N GLY A 398 -18.62 4.68 -34.77
CA GLY A 398 -19.71 3.73 -35.01
C GLY A 398 -19.27 2.46 -35.75
N LEU A 399 -18.04 2.39 -36.28
CA LEU A 399 -17.53 1.20 -36.95
C LEU A 399 -17.22 0.09 -35.95
N VAL A 400 -17.44 -1.16 -36.38
CA VAL A 400 -17.04 -2.33 -35.59
C VAL A 400 -15.52 -2.36 -35.45
N GLN A 401 -15.05 -2.80 -34.29
CA GLN A 401 -13.62 -2.94 -34.02
C GLN A 401 -12.89 -3.74 -35.11
N GLY A 402 -11.74 -3.22 -35.53
CA GLY A 402 -10.90 -3.83 -36.57
C GLY A 402 -11.39 -3.61 -38.00
N VAL A 403 -12.51 -2.92 -38.21
CA VAL A 403 -12.90 -2.45 -39.55
C VAL A 403 -11.94 -1.35 -39.97
N THR A 404 -11.20 -1.60 -41.04
CA THR A 404 -10.18 -0.69 -41.58
C THR A 404 -10.68 0.13 -42.77
N LYS A 405 -11.95 -0.06 -43.16
CA LYS A 405 -12.55 0.50 -44.36
C LYS A 405 -13.64 1.51 -43.99
N ILE A 406 -13.55 2.72 -44.52
CA ILE A 406 -14.53 3.80 -44.31
C ILE A 406 -15.10 4.24 -45.66
N GLY A 407 -16.43 4.19 -45.78
CA GLY A 407 -17.14 4.74 -46.94
C GLY A 407 -17.38 6.23 -46.78
N VAL A 408 -17.07 7.00 -47.82
CA VAL A 408 -17.22 8.47 -47.88
C VAL A 408 -18.15 8.86 -49.02
#